data_AF-A0A1H6V1Z4-F1
#
_entry.id   AF-A0A1H6V1Z4-F1
#
_cell.length_a   1.000
_cell.length_b   1.000
_cell.length_c   1.000
_cell.angle_alpha   90.00
_cell.angle_beta   90.00
_cell.angle_gamma   90.00
#
_symmetry.space_group_name_H-M   'P 1'
#
loop_
_entity.id
_entity.type
_entity.pdbx_description
1 polymer ?
#
loop_
_entity_poly.entity_id
_entity_poly.type
_entity_poly.pdbx_seq_one_letter_code
_entity_poly.pdbx_strand_id
1 'polypeptide(L)' 'MDARIALPELMYLSPTTREKAVAVAQELLRSTNISPREAVSKAILIAKNWAVKNINRRVWKKLKAVEKEMI' A
#
# COMPACT_ATOMS: atom_id res chain seq x y z
N MET A 1 -4.28 -14.85 17.47
CA MET A 1 -3.52 -14.40 16.28
C MET A 1 -3.61 -15.54 15.27
N ASP A 2 -4.47 -15.39 14.26
CA ASP A 2 -4.97 -16.49 13.43
C ASP A 2 -3.98 -16.81 12.29
N ALA A 3 -3.71 -18.09 12.08
CA ALA A 3 -2.62 -18.65 11.26
C ALA A 3 -2.80 -18.47 9.74
N ARG A 4 -3.67 -17.56 9.30
CA ARG A 4 -3.99 -17.27 7.89
C ARG A 4 -3.31 -16.00 7.34
N ILE A 5 -2.51 -15.31 8.17
CA ILE A 5 -2.05 -13.92 7.91
C ILE A 5 -0.64 -13.83 7.31
N ALA A 6 0.11 -14.92 7.21
CA ALA A 6 1.43 -14.90 6.61
C ALA A 6 1.38 -15.32 5.13
N LEU A 7 0.63 -14.61 4.29
CA LEU A 7 0.92 -14.66 2.85
C LEU A 7 2.35 -14.11 2.69
N PRO A 8 3.34 -14.91 2.27
CA PRO A 8 4.75 -14.49 2.26
C PRO A 8 4.95 -13.19 1.49
N GLU A 9 4.12 -12.99 0.46
CA GLU A 9 4.06 -11.80 -0.39
C GLU A 9 3.82 -10.49 0.40
N LEU A 10 3.12 -10.56 1.54
CA LEU A 10 2.87 -9.41 2.41
C LEU A 10 4.03 -9.11 3.37
N MET A 11 4.90 -10.10 3.64
CA MET A 11 6.03 -9.92 4.57
C MET A 11 7.08 -8.96 4.02
N TYR A 12 7.28 -8.93 2.70
CA TYR A 12 8.24 -8.04 2.03
C TYR A 12 7.79 -6.57 1.97
N LEU A 13 6.58 -6.27 2.43
CA LEU A 13 6.07 -4.90 2.48
C LEU A 13 6.43 -4.24 3.80
N SER A 14 6.66 -2.92 3.76
CA SER A 14 6.76 -2.11 4.97
C SER A 14 5.49 -2.24 5.81
N PRO A 15 5.54 -2.07 7.14
CA PRO A 15 4.36 -2.26 8.01
C PRO A 15 3.13 -1.48 7.54
N THR A 16 3.31 -0.21 7.15
CA THR A 16 2.22 0.65 6.66
C THR A 16 1.68 0.22 5.29
N THR A 17 2.55 -0.21 4.38
CA THR A 17 2.10 -0.73 3.06
C THR A 17 1.40 -2.08 3.22
N ARG A 18 1.84 -2.90 4.18
CA ARG A 18 1.22 -4.19 4.52
C ARG A 18 -0.19 -4.00 5.06
N GLU A 19 -0.38 -3.11 6.04
CA GLU A 19 -1.71 -2.77 6.57
C GLU A 19 -2.65 -2.29 5.47
N LYS A 20 -2.16 -1.41 4.58
CA LYS A 20 -2.93 -0.94 3.44
C LYS A 20 -3.31 -2.07 2.49
N ALA A 21 -2.39 -2.99 2.20
CA ALA A 21 -2.66 -4.16 1.36
C ALA A 21 -3.72 -5.09 1.99
N VAL A 22 -3.65 -5.33 3.31
CA VAL A 22 -4.66 -6.14 4.01
C VAL A 22 -6.05 -5.48 3.93
N ALA A 23 -6.14 -4.18 4.17
CA ALA A 23 -7.41 -3.46 4.09
C ALA A 23 -8.02 -3.53 2.68
N VAL A 24 -7.21 -3.31 1.64
CA VAL A 24 -7.66 -3.38 0.24
C VAL A 24 -8.05 -4.82 -0.14
N ALA A 25 -7.32 -5.84 0.32
CA ALA A 25 -7.66 -7.23 0.05
C ALA A 25 -9.02 -7.61 0.67
N GLN A 26 -9.29 -7.16 1.91
CA GLN A 26 -10.59 -7.37 2.56
C GLN A 26 -11.73 -6.68 1.80
N GLU A 27 -11.49 -5.47 1.31
CA GLU A 27 -12.47 -4.73 0.50
C GLU A 27 -12.76 -5.44 -0.84
N LEU A 28 -11.71 -5.90 -1.53
CA LEU A 28 -11.83 -6.66 -2.78
C LEU A 28 -12.62 -7.96 -2.58
N LEU A 29 -12.36 -8.69 -1.49
CA LEU A 29 -13.10 -9.92 -1.18
C LEU A 29 -14.59 -9.68 -0.87
N ARG A 30 -14.94 -8.50 -0.37
CA ARG A 30 -16.33 -8.11 -0.09
C ARG A 30 -17.06 -7.59 -1.32
N SER A 31 -16.35 -6.92 -2.23
CA SER A 31 -16.93 -6.19 -3.36
C SER A 31 -16.89 -6.96 -4.68
N THR A 32 -16.00 -7.94 -4.81
CA THR A 32 -15.80 -8.70 -6.05
C THR A 32 -15.77 -10.19 -5.80
N ASN A 33 -16.34 -10.96 -6.72
CA ASN A 33 -16.28 -12.42 -6.70
C ASN A 33 -14.95 -12.91 -7.30
N ILE A 34 -13.84 -12.64 -6.60
CA ILE A 34 -12.49 -13.06 -7.00
C ILE A 34 -11.88 -13.97 -5.93
N SER A 35 -10.92 -14.79 -6.33
CA SER A 35 -10.26 -15.69 -5.38
C SER A 35 -9.44 -14.91 -4.34
N PRO A 36 -9.29 -15.44 -3.10
CA PRO A 36 -8.45 -14.80 -2.06
C PRO A 36 -7.03 -14.49 -2.51
N ARG A 37 -6.43 -15.35 -3.35
CA ARG A 37 -5.09 -15.16 -3.89
C ARG A 37 -5.02 -13.98 -4.86
N GLU A 38 -5.99 -13.85 -5.75
CA GLU A 38 -6.07 -12.72 -6.68
C GLU A 38 -6.36 -11.42 -5.97
N ALA A 39 -7.24 -11.44 -4.96
CA ALA A 39 -7.52 -10.27 -4.14
C ALA A 39 -6.26 -9.74 -3.47
N VAL A 40 -5.44 -10.63 -2.90
CA VAL A 40 -4.17 -10.24 -2.27
C VAL A 40 -3.17 -9.73 -3.29
N SER A 41 -2.99 -10.42 -4.41
CA SER A 41 -2.08 -9.98 -5.48
C SER A 41 -2.43 -8.56 -5.98
N LYS A 42 -3.72 -8.31 -6.23
CA LYS A 42 -4.22 -6.98 -6.61
C LYS A 42 -4.02 -5.94 -5.50
N ALA A 43 -4.31 -6.31 -4.26
CA ALA A 43 -4.16 -5.41 -3.13
C ALA A 43 -2.70 -5.01 -2.87
N ILE A 44 -1.74 -5.93 -3.04
CA ILE A 44 -0.31 -5.64 -2.95
C ILE A 44 0.09 -4.61 -4.00
N LEU A 45 -0.34 -4.77 -5.26
CA LEU A 45 -0.05 -3.82 -6.32
C LEU A 45 -0.62 -2.44 -6.01
N ILE A 46 -1.88 -2.36 -5.57
CA ILE A 46 -2.54 -1.11 -5.17
C ILE A 46 -1.79 -0.44 -4.02
N ALA A 47 -1.42 -1.19 -2.99
CA ALA A 47 -0.71 -0.67 -1.83
C ALA A 47 0.70 -0.15 -2.18
N LYS A 48 1.44 -0.84 -3.07
CA LYS A 48 2.73 -0.37 -3.58
C LYS A 48 2.59 0.95 -4.33
N ASN A 49 1.62 1.05 -5.24
CA ASN A 49 1.36 2.28 -6.00
C ASN A 49 0.97 3.45 -5.08
N TRP A 50 0.16 3.18 -4.05
CA TRP A 50 -0.18 4.16 -3.03
C TRP A 50 1.06 4.64 -2.26
N ALA A 51 1.96 3.74 -1.89
CA ALA A 51 3.20 4.08 -1.19
C ALA A 51 4.10 5.01 -2.04
N VAL A 52 4.29 4.68 -3.32
CA VAL A 52 5.06 5.53 -4.26
C VAL A 52 4.43 6.92 -4.40
N LYS A 53 3.11 7.01 -4.56
CA LYS A 53 2.40 8.30 -4.64
C LYS A 53 2.61 9.15 -3.38
N ASN A 54 2.58 8.54 -2.20
CA ASN A 54 2.83 9.26 -0.95
C ASN A 54 4.27 9.77 -0.84
N ILE A 55 5.25 8.95 -1.23
CA ILE A 55 6.66 9.36 -1.25
C ILE A 55 6.83 10.54 -2.21
N ASN A 56 6.34 10.43 -3.44
CA ASN A 56 6.44 11.50 -4.44
C ASN A 56 5.81 12.81 -3.92
N ARG A 57 4.63 12.73 -3.28
CA ARG A 57 3.98 13.90 -2.67
C ARG A 57 4.82 14.51 -1.56
N ARG A 58 5.45 13.70 -0.70
CA ARG A 58 6.33 14.18 0.38
C ARG A 58 7.59 14.85 -0.18
N VAL A 59 8.22 14.25 -1.17
CA VAL A 59 9.40 14.82 -1.85
C VAL A 59 9.03 16.15 -2.49
N TRP A 60 7.94 16.21 -3.24
CA TRP A 60 7.46 17.44 -3.86
C TRP A 60 7.22 18.55 -2.84
N LYS A 61 6.55 18.24 -1.70
CA LYS A 61 6.35 19.21 -0.62
C LYS A 61 7.67 19.75 -0.05
N LYS A 62 8.66 18.87 0.15
CA LYS A 62 9.99 19.26 0.64
C LYS A 62 10.70 20.18 -0.35
N LEU A 63 10.71 19.82 -1.64
CA LEU A 63 11.30 20.64 -2.69
C LEU A 63 10.66 22.03 -2.75
N LYS A 64 9.33 22.11 -2.67
CA LYS A 64 8.60 23.39 -2.63
C LYS A 64 8.88 24.22 -1.38
N ALA A 65 9.11 23.59 -0.23
CA ALA A 65 9.50 24.29 0.99
C ALA A 65 10.91 24.90 0.85
N VAL A 66 11.87 24.13 0.32
CA VAL A 66 13.24 24.61 0.06
C VAL A 66 13.24 25.77 -0.93
N GLU A 67 12.48 25.67 -2.02
CA GLU A 67 12.33 26.75 -3.01
C GLU A 67 11.82 28.05 -2.37
N LYS A 68 10.93 27.97 -1.37
CA LYS A 68 10.41 29.12 -0.65
C LYS A 68 11.44 29.76 0.28
N GLU A 69 12.32 28.97 0.89
CA GLU A 69 13.36 29.46 1.82
C GLU A 69 14.55 30.11 1.09
N MET A 70 14.70 29.88 -0.22
CA MET A 70 15.78 30.44 -1.04
C MET A 70 15.46 31.80 -1.68
N ILE A 71 14.22 32.30 -1.56
CA ILE A 71 13.74 33.59 -2.08
C ILE A 71 13.56 34.56 -0.91
#